data_AF-A0A1H8Q226-F1
#
_entry.id   AF-A0A1H8Q226-F1
#
_cell.length_a   1.000
_cell.length_b   1.000
_cell.length_c   1.000
_cell.angle_alpha   90.00
_cell.angle_beta   90.00
_cell.angle_gamma   90.00
#
_symmetry.space_group_name_H-M   'P 1'
#
loop_
_entity.id
_entity.type
_entity.pdbx_description
1 polymer ?
#
loop_
_entity_poly.entity_id
_entity_poly.type
_entity_poly.pdbx_seq_one_letter_code
_entity_poly.pdbx_strand_id
1 'polypeptide(L)'
;MHSQSNQDRLIAQEIARYLNSNPSEKLRAWVSQRSEPFCLDDAAQQALGLPAGGVRREISTRIGNILIKEIGCRRFRSGSIPQFWYMPPQAGESNDW
;
A
#
# COMPACT_ATOMS: atom_id res chain seq x y z
N MET A 1 -23.35 -5.75 -23.00
CA MET A 1 -22.55 -6.07 -21.78
C MET A 1 -21.03 -5.91 -21.99
N HIS A 2 -20.55 -5.14 -22.98
CA HIS A 2 -19.11 -5.03 -23.31
C HIS A 2 -18.39 -3.78 -22.76
N SER A 3 -19.10 -2.90 -22.05
CA SER A 3 -18.54 -1.60 -21.62
C SER A 3 -17.72 -1.69 -20.32
N GLN A 4 -18.00 -2.69 -19.46
CA GLN A 4 -17.35 -2.82 -18.15
C GLN A 4 -15.84 -3.11 -18.28
N SER A 5 -15.48 -4.07 -19.13
CA SER A 5 -14.08 -4.55 -19.25
C SER A 5 -13.10 -3.52 -19.83
N ASN A 6 -13.57 -2.59 -20.66
CA ASN A 6 -12.71 -1.49 -21.14
C ASN A 6 -12.47 -0.46 -20.04
N GLN A 7 -13.49 -0.17 -19.24
CA GLN A 7 -13.38 0.78 -18.13
C GLN A 7 -12.44 0.26 -17.03
N ASP A 8 -12.53 -1.02 -16.68
CA ASP A 8 -11.61 -1.65 -15.74
C ASP A 8 -10.14 -1.62 -16.23
N ARG A 9 -9.90 -1.81 -17.54
CA ARG A 9 -8.55 -1.71 -18.13
C ARG A 9 -7.99 -0.29 -18.11
N LEU A 10 -8.84 0.73 -18.28
CA LEU A 10 -8.41 2.12 -18.21
C LEU A 10 -8.07 2.51 -16.77
N ILE A 11 -8.90 2.10 -15.80
CA ILE A 11 -8.65 2.29 -14.37
C ILE A 11 -7.33 1.62 -13.95
N ALA A 12 -7.08 0.38 -14.39
CA ALA A 12 -5.83 -0.31 -14.09
C ALA A 12 -4.60 0.41 -14.67
N GLN A 13 -4.67 0.91 -15.91
CA GLN A 13 -3.58 1.67 -16.52
C GLN A 13 -3.30 3.00 -15.80
N GLU A 14 -4.33 3.72 -15.37
CA GLU A 14 -4.19 4.96 -14.63
C GLU A 14 -3.55 4.71 -13.25
N ILE A 15 -3.99 3.66 -12.55
CA ILE A 15 -3.39 3.20 -11.30
C ILE A 15 -1.92 2.83 -11.50
N ALA A 16 -1.60 2.04 -12.54
CA ALA A 16 -0.22 1.66 -12.84
C ALA A 16 0.65 2.89 -13.12
N ARG A 17 0.12 3.89 -13.85
CA ARG A 17 0.81 5.15 -14.13
C ARG A 17 1.05 5.96 -12.86
N TYR A 18 0.06 6.06 -11.98
CA TYR A 18 0.19 6.74 -10.70
C TYR A 18 1.20 6.06 -9.76
N LEU A 19 1.19 4.73 -9.70
CA LEU A 19 2.17 3.96 -8.95
C LEU A 19 3.59 4.07 -9.54
N ASN A 20 3.75 4.52 -10.80
CA ASN A 20 5.04 4.83 -11.41
C ASN A 20 5.53 6.26 -11.11
N SER A 21 4.71 7.16 -10.57
CA SER A 21 5.09 8.56 -10.45
C SER A 21 5.91 8.87 -9.20
N ASN A 22 5.40 8.56 -8.01
CA ASN A 22 6.09 8.63 -6.69
C ASN A 22 5.12 8.20 -5.55
N PRO A 23 4.59 6.97 -5.55
CA PRO A 23 3.69 6.51 -4.48
C PRO A 23 4.37 6.44 -3.10
N SER A 24 5.69 6.25 -3.06
CA SER A 24 6.46 6.07 -1.84
C SER A 24 6.46 7.28 -0.91
N GLU A 25 6.53 8.50 -1.45
CA GLU A 25 6.51 9.72 -0.63
C GLU A 25 5.17 9.92 0.08
N LYS A 26 4.07 9.75 -0.68
CA LYS A 26 2.71 9.84 -0.12
C LYS A 26 2.43 8.75 0.90
N LEU A 27 2.83 7.50 0.59
CA LEU A 27 2.74 6.41 1.55
C LEU A 27 3.56 6.71 2.81
N ARG A 28 4.80 7.19 2.69
CA ARG A 28 5.64 7.52 3.84
C ARG A 28 5.01 8.60 4.71
N ALA A 29 4.50 9.68 4.11
CA ALA A 29 3.86 10.78 4.81
C ALA A 29 2.56 10.37 5.51
N TRP A 30 1.79 9.46 4.91
CA TRP A 30 0.58 8.92 5.52
C TRP A 30 0.91 7.93 6.64
N VAL A 31 1.85 7.02 6.41
CA VAL A 31 2.28 6.00 7.37
C VAL A 31 2.85 6.64 8.65
N SER A 32 3.62 7.72 8.54
CA SER A 32 4.23 8.40 9.70
C SER A 32 3.21 9.03 10.66
N GLN A 33 1.97 9.24 10.20
CA GLN A 33 0.89 9.81 11.02
C GLN A 33 0.06 8.76 11.74
N ARG A 34 0.34 7.46 11.52
CA ARG A 34 -0.51 6.39 12.05
C ARG A 34 -0.13 5.99 13.47
N SER A 35 -1.15 5.88 14.31
CA SER A 35 -1.08 5.30 15.66
C SER A 35 -1.59 3.85 15.74
N GLU A 36 -2.18 3.33 14.66
CA GLU A 36 -2.71 1.97 14.61
C GLU A 36 -2.43 1.21 13.29
N PRO A 37 -2.33 -0.13 13.34
CA PRO A 37 -2.17 -0.96 12.16
C PRO A 37 -3.18 -0.70 11.05
N PHE A 38 -2.77 -0.99 9.82
CA PHE A 38 -3.58 -0.76 8.63
C PHE A 38 -3.45 -1.91 7.63
N CYS A 39 -4.42 -2.07 6.75
CA CYS A 39 -4.34 -3.02 5.65
C CYS A 39 -3.91 -2.34 4.34
N LEU A 40 -3.67 -3.15 3.30
CA LEU A 40 -3.33 -2.62 1.97
C LEU A 40 -4.46 -1.79 1.37
N ASP A 41 -5.71 -2.16 1.64
CA ASP A 41 -6.88 -1.45 1.12
C ASP A 41 -6.98 -0.04 1.74
N ASP A 42 -6.57 0.13 3.01
CA ASP A 42 -6.48 1.44 3.67
C ASP A 42 -5.37 2.28 3.06
N ALA A 43 -4.18 1.70 2.89
CA ALA A 43 -3.05 2.41 2.28
C ALA A 43 -3.37 2.86 0.85
N ALA A 44 -4.04 2.02 0.07
CA ALA A 44 -4.46 2.35 -1.29
C ALA A 44 -5.48 3.50 -1.31
N GLN A 45 -6.54 3.41 -0.50
CA GLN A 45 -7.63 4.39 -0.52
C GLN A 45 -7.26 5.70 0.18
N GLN A 46 -6.70 5.62 1.38
CA GLN A 46 -6.47 6.78 2.23
C GLN A 46 -5.16 7.50 1.91
N ALA A 47 -4.08 6.77 1.58
CA ALA A 47 -2.80 7.40 1.24
C ALA A 47 -2.71 7.80 -0.24
N LEU A 48 -3.26 6.96 -1.13
CA LEU A 48 -3.08 7.10 -2.57
C LEU A 48 -4.35 7.51 -3.32
N GLY A 49 -5.53 7.48 -2.69
CA GLY A 49 -6.80 7.79 -3.34
C GLY A 49 -7.27 6.74 -4.35
N LEU A 50 -6.75 5.51 -4.27
CA LEU A 50 -7.00 4.45 -5.24
C LEU A 50 -8.16 3.54 -4.80
N PRO A 51 -9.08 3.17 -5.72
CA PRO A 51 -10.16 2.25 -5.41
C PRO A 51 -9.63 0.82 -5.18
N ALA A 52 -9.85 0.27 -3.99
CA ALA A 52 -9.38 -1.08 -3.62
C ALA A 52 -10.09 -2.23 -4.36
N GLY A 53 -11.20 -1.95 -5.06
CA GLY A 53 -12.05 -2.96 -5.70
C GLY A 53 -11.54 -3.53 -7.02
N GLY A 54 -10.85 -2.74 -7.85
CA GLY A 54 -10.53 -3.13 -9.24
C GLY A 54 -9.12 -3.69 -9.46
N VAL A 55 -8.16 -3.37 -8.58
CA VAL A 55 -6.73 -3.55 -8.86
C VAL A 55 -6.00 -4.20 -7.68
N ARG A 56 -6.66 -5.14 -6.99
CA ARG A 56 -6.13 -5.80 -5.78
C ARG A 56 -4.73 -6.39 -5.98
N ARG A 57 -4.41 -6.92 -7.17
CA ARG A 57 -3.12 -7.58 -7.41
C ARG A 57 -1.96 -6.59 -7.51
N GLU A 58 -2.05 -5.58 -8.38
CA GLU A 58 -0.97 -4.58 -8.51
C GLU A 58 -0.85 -3.72 -7.27
N ILE A 59 -1.98 -3.33 -6.66
CA ILE A 59 -2.00 -2.64 -5.38
C ILE A 59 -1.29 -3.48 -4.32
N SER A 60 -1.64 -4.77 -4.17
CA SER A 60 -1.02 -5.62 -3.15
C SER A 60 0.47 -5.82 -3.36
N THR A 61 0.90 -6.13 -4.57
CA THR A 61 2.33 -6.37 -4.85
C THR A 61 3.14 -5.09 -4.70
N ARG A 62 2.66 -3.98 -5.26
CA ARG A 62 3.45 -2.75 -5.37
C ARG A 62 3.42 -1.95 -4.07
N ILE A 63 2.24 -1.69 -3.50
CA ILE A 63 2.14 -1.01 -2.20
C ILE A 63 2.80 -1.86 -1.12
N GLY A 64 2.57 -3.19 -1.13
CA GLY A 64 3.22 -4.10 -0.18
C GLY A 64 4.75 -4.02 -0.24
N ASN A 65 5.32 -4.01 -1.46
CA ASN A 65 6.77 -3.86 -1.63
C ASN A 65 7.28 -2.50 -1.15
N ILE A 66 6.60 -1.40 -1.48
CA ILE A 66 7.00 -0.06 -1.03
C ILE A 66 6.96 0.02 0.50
N LEU A 67 5.87 -0.44 1.12
CA LEU A 67 5.70 -0.43 2.57
C LEU A 67 6.82 -1.20 3.27
N ILE A 68 7.18 -2.39 2.78
CA ILE A 68 8.19 -3.24 3.43
C ILE A 68 9.62 -2.79 3.10
N LYS A 69 9.93 -2.58 1.82
CA LYS A 69 11.31 -2.38 1.34
C LYS A 69 11.77 -0.94 1.39
N GLU A 70 10.89 0.03 1.18
CA GLU A 70 11.26 1.45 1.13
C GLU A 70 10.93 2.18 2.43
N ILE A 71 9.76 1.90 3.00
CA ILE A 71 9.29 2.58 4.22
C ILE A 71 9.75 1.86 5.49
N GLY A 72 9.83 0.52 5.47
CA GLY A 72 10.24 -0.28 6.63
C GLY A 72 9.08 -0.73 7.51
N CYS A 73 7.85 -0.75 6.99
CA CYS A 73 6.71 -1.32 7.69
C CYS A 73 6.90 -2.83 7.92
N ARG A 74 6.48 -3.31 9.09
CA ARG A 74 6.40 -4.74 9.39
C ARG A 74 5.03 -5.27 8.97
N ARG A 75 5.04 -6.42 8.30
CA ARG A 75 3.82 -7.15 7.95
C ARG A 75 3.56 -8.21 9.01
N PHE A 76 2.33 -8.27 9.50
CA PHE A 76 1.87 -9.32 10.41
C PHE A 76 0.46 -9.79 10.02
N ARG A 77 0.03 -10.90 10.60
CA ARG A 77 -1.30 -11.44 10.35
C ARG A 77 -2.22 -11.07 11.51
N SER A 78 -3.36 -10.47 11.18
CA SER A 78 -4.46 -10.24 12.11
C SER A 78 -5.72 -10.85 11.48
N GLY A 79 -6.13 -12.01 11.98
CA GLY A 79 -7.18 -12.82 11.34
C GLY A 79 -6.83 -13.23 9.91
N SER A 80 -7.76 -13.01 8.98
CA SER A 80 -7.62 -13.36 7.56
C SER A 80 -6.97 -12.26 6.70
N ILE A 81 -6.81 -11.05 7.23
CA ILE A 81 -6.32 -9.89 6.48
C ILE A 81 -4.87 -9.59 6.90
N PRO A 82 -3.92 -9.51 5.93
CA PRO A 82 -2.58 -9.06 6.25
C PRO A 82 -2.62 -7.59 6.67
N GLN A 83 -2.05 -7.31 7.84
CA GLN A 83 -1.89 -5.97 8.38
C GLN A 83 -0.44 -5.53 8.32
N PHE A 84 -0.27 -4.23 8.25
CA PHE A 84 0.99 -3.53 8.15
C PHE A 84 1.05 -2.51 9.27
N TRP A 85 2.22 -2.40 9.87
CA TRP A 85 2.47 -1.45 10.92
C TRP A 85 3.85 -0.85 10.77
N TYR A 86 3.91 0.47 10.88
CA TYR A 86 5.17 1.18 10.92
C TYR A 86 5.58 1.33 12.37
N MET A 87 6.49 0.45 12.80
CA MET A 87 7.26 0.70 14.01
C MET A 87 8.45 1.56 13.59
N PRO A 88 8.50 2.86 13.95
CA PRO A 88 9.78 3.55 13.94
C PRO A 88 10.75 2.72 14.81
N PRO A 89 11.99 2.46 14.36
CA PRO A 89 12.93 1.67 15.15
C PRO A 89 13.03 2.29 16.54
N GLN A 90 12.75 1.50 17.58
CA GLN A 90 13.08 1.93 18.94
C GLN A 90 14.59 2.17 18.96
N ALA A 91 15.01 3.35 19.41
CA ALA A 91 16.42 3.74 19.45
C ALA A 91 17.20 2.65 20.20
N GLY A 92 17.89 1.76 19.47
CA GLY A 92 18.63 0.63 20.03
C GLY A 92 18.38 -0.74 19.39
N GLU A 93 17.32 -0.95 18.60
CA GLU A 93 17.17 -2.20 17.84
C GLU A 93 17.96 -2.11 16.51
N SER A 94 19.18 -2.66 16.51
CA SER A 94 19.88 -3.01 15.27
C SER A 94 19.02 -4.00 14.49
N ASN A 95 18.60 -3.58 13.30
CA ASN A 95 17.78 -4.37 12.39
C ASN A 95 18.69 -5.37 11.65
N ASP A 96 19.03 -6.48 12.32
CA ASP A 96 19.86 -7.56 11.77
C ASP A 96 18.98 -8.56 10.99
N TRP A 97 18.48 -8.18 9.80
CA TRP A 97 17.90 -9.09 8.78
C TRP A 97 17.91 -8.45 7.39
#